data_AF-A0A840N2D3-F1
#
_entry.id   AF-A0A840N2D3-F1
#
_cell.length_a   1.000
_cell.length_b   1.000
_cell.length_c   1.000
_cell.angle_alpha   90.00
_cell.angle_beta   90.00
_cell.angle_gamma   90.00
#
_symmetry.space_group_name_H-M   'P 1'
#
loop_
_entity.id
_entity.type
_entity.pdbx_description
1 polymer ?
#
loop_
_entity_poly.entity_id
_entity_poly.type
_entity_poly.pdbx_seq_one_letter_code
_entity_poly.pdbx_strand_id
1 'polypeptide(L)'
;MSRPGTSKKPSQNKPGFLKRAFANHAVAAAMLLSVAGLGYTIETLPNREAGNAVLLWAAAHGQTQLVKLLLNRGADIHAMDDKALRLAALKGHTDTVRLLLDRGAEIHAVDDGALRWAAGGNRYTETVRLLLDQGADVHAQNEAALQWAASNGHAETVRLLQDRGGDVHKALRSAMASANQPTATALREAIQNQSEATQNQSPPSSPKLPAPLKL
;
A
#
# COMPACT_ATOMS: atom_id res chain seq x y z
N MET A 1 35.65 53.37 33.03
CA MET A 1 34.65 53.16 31.96
C MET A 1 35.19 52.07 31.04
N SER A 2 34.71 50.83 31.19
CA SER A 2 33.90 50.10 30.18
C SER A 2 34.64 49.86 28.85
N ARG A 3 34.85 48.66 28.27
CA ARG A 3 34.37 47.28 28.47
C ARG A 3 35.26 46.33 27.61
N PRO A 4 35.18 45.00 27.80
CA PRO A 4 36.00 43.97 27.13
C PRO A 4 35.32 43.34 25.90
N GLY A 5 36.11 42.59 25.10
CA GLY A 5 35.62 41.36 24.43
C GLY A 5 35.74 41.31 22.90
N THR A 6 36.70 40.55 22.39
CA THR A 6 36.61 39.91 21.06
C THR A 6 36.60 38.40 21.24
N SER A 7 35.41 37.84 21.48
CA SER A 7 35.19 36.40 21.40
C SER A 7 35.05 35.99 19.93
N LYS A 8 35.93 35.08 19.51
CA LYS A 8 35.75 34.23 18.32
C LYS A 8 34.36 33.59 18.38
N LYS A 9 33.49 33.86 17.39
CA LYS A 9 32.30 33.04 17.16
C LYS A 9 32.73 31.73 16.49
N PRO A 10 32.37 30.56 17.03
CA PRO A 10 32.45 29.32 16.28
C PRO A 10 31.27 29.26 15.30
N SER A 11 31.60 29.08 14.03
CA SER A 11 30.71 28.48 13.04
C SER A 11 30.34 27.07 13.51
N GLN A 12 29.08 26.83 13.86
CA GLN A 12 28.49 25.48 13.81
C GLN A 12 26.96 25.55 13.64
N ASN A 13 26.50 24.90 12.57
CA ASN A 13 25.20 24.24 12.37
C ASN A 13 23.91 25.07 12.48
N LYS A 14 23.36 25.41 11.30
CA LYS A 14 21.94 25.75 11.10
C LYS A 14 21.06 24.55 11.53
N PRO A 15 20.26 24.62 12.62
CA PRO A 15 19.32 23.56 12.96
C PRO A 15 18.00 23.83 12.22
N GLY A 16 18.05 23.80 10.90
CA GLY A 16 16.91 24.20 10.04
C GLY A 16 16.01 23.05 9.59
N PHE A 17 16.52 21.82 9.52
CA PHE A 17 15.78 20.71 8.91
C PHE A 17 15.27 19.66 9.91
N LEU A 18 15.92 19.49 11.07
CA LEU A 18 15.57 18.42 12.01
C LEU A 18 14.46 18.80 13.00
N LYS A 19 14.16 20.09 13.20
CA LYS A 19 13.03 20.52 14.05
C LYS A 19 11.66 20.35 13.39
N ARG A 20 11.58 20.22 12.06
CA ARG A 20 10.31 20.01 11.35
C ARG A 20 9.80 18.57 11.41
N ALA A 21 10.70 17.59 11.49
CA ALA A 21 10.30 16.18 11.56
C ALA A 21 9.69 15.79 12.93
N PHE A 22 10.20 16.36 14.03
CA PHE A 22 9.70 16.05 15.38
C PHE A 22 8.46 16.86 15.79
N ALA A 23 8.17 18.00 15.14
CA ALA A 23 6.94 18.75 15.40
C ALA A 23 5.69 18.02 14.88
N ASN A 24 5.79 17.29 13.77
CA ASN A 24 4.63 16.66 13.14
C ASN A 24 4.07 15.45 13.93
N HIS A 25 4.91 14.73 14.69
CA HIS A 25 4.43 13.66 15.58
C HIS A 25 3.89 14.20 16.90
N ALA A 26 4.53 15.23 17.48
CA ALA A 26 4.10 15.81 18.75
C ALA A 26 2.76 16.58 18.63
N VAL A 27 2.53 17.27 17.51
CA VAL A 27 1.25 17.95 17.26
C VAL A 27 0.12 16.95 16.99
N ALA A 28 0.37 15.88 16.21
CA ALA A 28 -0.61 14.82 15.98
C ALA A 28 -0.97 14.07 17.28
N ALA A 29 0.02 13.73 18.11
CA ALA A 29 -0.21 13.11 19.41
C ALA A 29 -0.93 14.04 20.40
N ALA A 30 -0.59 15.34 20.43
CA ALA A 30 -1.28 16.33 21.26
C ALA A 30 -2.74 16.58 20.80
N MET A 31 -3.01 16.46 19.49
CA MET A 31 -4.38 16.52 18.96
C MET A 31 -5.19 15.28 19.32
N LEU A 32 -4.60 14.08 19.21
CA LEU A 32 -5.25 12.81 19.58
C LEU A 32 -5.59 12.75 21.07
N LEU A 33 -4.73 13.31 21.93
CA LEU A 33 -5.00 13.43 23.37
C LEU A 33 -6.08 14.49 23.68
N SER A 34 -6.25 15.53 22.84
CA SER A 34 -7.29 16.55 23.04
C SER A 34 -8.68 16.12 22.59
N VAL A 35 -8.78 15.20 21.62
CA VAL A 35 -10.08 14.68 21.12
C VAL A 35 -10.71 13.69 22.12
N ALA A 36 -9.92 13.06 22.99
CA ALA A 36 -10.42 12.00 23.88
C ALA A 36 -10.94 12.47 25.26
N GLY A 37 -10.75 13.74 25.66
CA GLY A 37 -11.03 14.13 27.06
C GLY A 37 -11.48 15.56 27.36
N LEU A 38 -11.54 16.48 26.38
CA LEU A 38 -11.81 17.90 26.67
C LEU A 38 -12.90 18.56 25.82
N GLY A 39 -13.71 17.81 25.07
CA GLY A 39 -14.84 18.39 24.35
C GLY A 39 -14.48 19.33 23.20
N TYR A 40 -13.24 19.30 22.70
CA TYR A 40 -12.86 20.04 21.50
C TYR A 40 -13.48 19.38 20.26
N THR A 41 -14.39 20.11 19.63
CA THR A 41 -15.02 19.72 18.37
C THR A 41 -14.01 19.86 17.22
N ILE A 42 -14.16 18.99 16.23
CA ILE A 42 -13.65 19.07 14.84
C ILE A 42 -13.76 20.44 14.14
N GLU A 43 -14.33 21.45 14.79
CA GLU A 43 -14.47 22.83 14.31
C GLU A 43 -13.21 23.68 14.56
N THR A 44 -12.32 23.25 15.46
CA THR A 44 -11.14 24.03 15.85
C THR A 44 -9.82 23.51 15.26
N LEU A 45 -9.84 22.80 14.13
CA LEU A 45 -8.58 22.42 13.46
C LEU A 45 -7.82 23.70 13.07
N PRO A 46 -6.67 23.99 13.69
CA PRO A 46 -6.06 25.32 13.66
C PRO A 46 -5.40 25.66 12.31
N ASN A 47 -5.20 24.67 11.43
CA ASN A 47 -4.68 24.85 10.07
C ASN A 47 -4.86 23.59 9.18
N ARG A 48 -4.68 23.75 7.85
CA ARG A 48 -4.75 22.68 6.84
C ARG A 48 -3.76 21.54 7.10
N GLU A 49 -2.57 21.85 7.63
CA GLU A 49 -1.55 20.84 7.96
C GLU A 49 -1.99 19.89 9.08
N ALA A 50 -2.65 20.42 10.12
CA ALA A 50 -3.22 19.61 11.19
C ALA A 50 -4.35 18.72 10.67
N GLY A 51 -5.22 19.26 9.79
CA GLY A 51 -6.26 18.47 9.12
C GLY A 51 -5.69 17.29 8.32
N ASN A 52 -4.59 17.50 7.61
CA ASN A 52 -3.89 16.45 6.87
C ASN A 52 -3.29 15.39 7.81
N ALA A 53 -2.67 15.80 8.93
CA ALA A 53 -2.12 14.85 9.89
C ALA A 53 -3.21 13.94 10.51
N VAL A 54 -4.37 14.52 10.86
CA VAL A 54 -5.52 13.76 11.38
C VAL A 54 -6.10 12.85 10.28
N LEU A 55 -6.15 13.30 9.02
CA LEU A 55 -6.60 12.48 7.89
C LEU A 55 -5.71 11.24 7.72
N LEU A 56 -4.39 11.40 7.78
CA LEU A 56 -3.44 10.28 7.68
C LEU A 56 -3.63 9.27 8.81
N TRP A 57 -3.82 9.75 10.04
CA TRP A 57 -4.10 8.89 11.19
C TRP A 57 -5.42 8.15 11.04
N ALA A 58 -6.49 8.88 10.68
CA ALA A 58 -7.81 8.30 10.46
C ALA A 58 -7.78 7.21 9.37
N ALA A 59 -7.04 7.46 8.28
CA ALA A 59 -6.86 6.49 7.21
C ALA A 59 -6.08 5.24 7.65
N ALA A 60 -4.99 5.43 8.41
CA ALA A 60 -4.17 4.34 8.94
C ALA A 60 -4.88 3.47 10.00
N HIS A 61 -5.93 3.98 10.63
CA HIS A 61 -6.74 3.28 11.64
C HIS A 61 -8.12 2.88 11.15
N GLY A 62 -8.44 3.07 9.86
CA GLY A 62 -9.70 2.63 9.27
C GLY A 62 -10.92 3.42 9.74
N GLN A 63 -10.73 4.65 10.22
CA GLN A 63 -11.80 5.51 10.74
C GLN A 63 -12.57 6.18 9.60
N THR A 64 -13.28 5.39 8.79
CA THR A 64 -13.94 5.83 7.54
C THR A 64 -14.85 7.06 7.73
N GLN A 65 -15.61 7.13 8.83
CA GLN A 65 -16.48 8.28 9.11
C GLN A 65 -15.69 9.55 9.43
N LEU A 66 -14.57 9.41 10.15
CA LEU A 66 -13.66 10.53 10.43
C LEU A 66 -12.97 11.01 9.15
N VAL A 67 -12.51 10.09 8.30
CA VAL A 67 -11.95 10.43 6.97
C VAL A 67 -12.99 11.20 6.14
N LYS A 68 -14.23 10.70 6.06
CA LYS A 68 -15.32 11.36 5.35
C LYS A 68 -15.53 12.80 5.81
N LEU A 69 -15.57 12.98 7.13
CA LEU A 69 -15.80 14.28 7.76
C LEU A 69 -14.64 15.25 7.50
N LEU A 70 -13.39 14.79 7.62
CA LEU A 70 -12.20 15.61 7.39
C LEU A 70 -12.13 16.11 5.94
N LEU A 71 -12.42 15.23 4.98
CA LEU A 71 -12.49 15.61 3.56
C LEU A 71 -13.59 16.64 3.31
N ASN A 72 -14.78 16.48 3.91
CA ASN A 72 -15.86 17.46 3.82
C ASN A 72 -15.50 18.83 4.44
N ARG A 73 -14.53 18.85 5.36
CA ARG A 73 -14.01 20.06 6.03
C ARG A 73 -12.81 20.67 5.31
N GLY A 74 -12.43 20.15 4.14
CA GLY A 74 -11.35 20.69 3.32
C GLY A 74 -9.96 20.16 3.66
N ALA A 75 -9.85 19.02 4.36
CA ALA A 75 -8.59 18.29 4.42
C ALA A 75 -8.15 17.91 3.00
N ASP A 76 -6.84 17.97 2.76
CA ASP A 76 -6.28 17.73 1.44
C ASP A 76 -6.09 16.22 1.22
N ILE A 77 -6.87 15.65 0.31
CA ILE A 77 -6.82 14.23 -0.02
C ILE A 77 -5.47 13.83 -0.64
N HIS A 78 -4.82 14.75 -1.35
CA HIS A 78 -3.54 14.55 -2.02
C HIS A 78 -2.34 14.84 -1.11
N ALA A 79 -2.56 15.09 0.19
CA ALA A 79 -1.50 15.39 1.12
C ALA A 79 -0.43 14.29 1.15
N MET A 80 0.84 14.71 1.01
CA MET A 80 2.00 13.82 0.96
C MET A 80 1.88 12.76 -0.14
N ASP A 81 1.44 13.18 -1.33
CA ASP A 81 1.23 12.33 -2.50
C ASP A 81 0.19 11.24 -2.19
N ASP A 82 -1.01 11.58 -1.75
CA ASP A 82 -2.08 10.61 -1.46
C ASP A 82 -1.70 9.54 -0.41
N LYS A 83 -0.89 9.94 0.58
CA LYS A 83 -0.41 9.02 1.63
C LYS A 83 -1.56 8.42 2.44
N ALA A 84 -2.70 9.09 2.54
CA ALA A 84 -3.90 8.56 3.18
C ALA A 84 -4.35 7.26 2.51
N LEU A 85 -4.43 7.24 1.17
CA LEU A 85 -4.81 6.07 0.39
C LEU A 85 -3.83 4.92 0.62
N ARG A 86 -2.53 5.21 0.52
CA ARG A 86 -1.47 4.20 0.77
C ARG A 86 -1.54 3.62 2.18
N LEU A 87 -1.72 4.44 3.22
CA LEU A 87 -1.82 3.97 4.60
C LEU A 87 -3.05 3.10 4.83
N ALA A 88 -4.21 3.48 4.28
CA ALA A 88 -5.42 2.66 4.35
C ALA A 88 -5.21 1.31 3.64
N ALA A 89 -4.56 1.33 2.47
CA ALA A 89 -4.23 0.13 1.69
C ALA A 89 -3.26 -0.80 2.42
N LEU A 90 -2.20 -0.26 3.03
CA LEU A 90 -1.22 -1.01 3.84
C LEU A 90 -1.85 -1.75 5.03
N LYS A 91 -2.97 -1.24 5.55
CA LYS A 91 -3.67 -1.81 6.70
C LYS A 91 -4.91 -2.61 6.31
N GLY A 92 -5.20 -2.74 5.01
CA GLY A 92 -6.34 -3.48 4.51
C GLY A 92 -7.70 -2.85 4.82
N HIS A 93 -7.74 -1.54 5.06
CA HIS A 93 -8.99 -0.83 5.37
C HIS A 93 -9.78 -0.55 4.08
N THR A 94 -10.35 -1.61 3.48
CA THR A 94 -11.02 -1.57 2.17
C THR A 94 -12.09 -0.48 2.06
N ASP A 95 -12.91 -0.27 3.09
CA ASP A 95 -13.96 0.78 3.07
C ASP A 95 -13.37 2.19 3.03
N THR A 96 -12.26 2.40 3.74
CA THR A 96 -11.53 3.67 3.72
C THR A 96 -10.86 3.89 2.38
N VAL A 97 -10.26 2.85 1.80
CA VAL A 97 -9.67 2.89 0.45
C VAL A 97 -10.74 3.26 -0.58
N ARG A 98 -11.89 2.58 -0.55
CA ARG A 98 -13.04 2.89 -1.40
C ARG A 98 -13.44 4.34 -1.28
N LEU A 99 -13.66 4.82 -0.05
CA LEU A 99 -14.07 6.20 0.19
C LEU A 99 -13.04 7.21 -0.32
N LEU A 100 -11.74 6.95 -0.16
CA LEU A 100 -10.69 7.85 -0.65
C LEU A 100 -10.69 7.91 -2.18
N LEU A 101 -10.81 6.76 -2.87
CA LEU A 101 -10.90 6.71 -4.33
C LEU A 101 -12.18 7.38 -4.85
N ASP A 102 -13.33 7.14 -4.20
CA ASP A 102 -14.61 7.80 -4.53
C ASP A 102 -14.54 9.34 -4.38
N ARG A 103 -13.59 9.83 -3.57
CA ARG A 103 -13.33 11.27 -3.36
C ARG A 103 -12.21 11.82 -4.22
N GLY A 104 -11.71 11.04 -5.16
CA GLY A 104 -10.74 11.46 -6.16
C GLY A 104 -9.28 11.33 -5.72
N ALA A 105 -8.97 10.46 -4.74
CA ALA A 105 -7.57 10.13 -4.46
C ALA A 105 -6.89 9.55 -5.72
N GLU A 106 -5.64 9.94 -5.96
CA GLU A 106 -4.89 9.51 -7.14
C GLU A 106 -4.39 8.08 -6.95
N ILE A 107 -4.95 7.15 -7.74
CA ILE A 107 -4.65 5.72 -7.63
C ILE A 107 -3.22 5.40 -8.07
N HIS A 108 -2.68 6.16 -9.02
CA HIS A 108 -1.33 5.98 -9.56
C HIS A 108 -0.25 6.72 -8.74
N ALA A 109 -0.62 7.32 -7.61
CA ALA A 109 0.31 8.09 -6.79
C ALA A 109 1.49 7.24 -6.31
N VAL A 110 2.71 7.73 -6.59
CA VAL A 110 3.98 7.05 -6.30
C VAL A 110 3.97 5.66 -6.95
N ASP A 111 3.79 5.59 -8.26
CA ASP A 111 3.79 4.36 -9.07
C ASP A 111 2.92 3.26 -8.43
N ASP A 112 1.62 3.53 -8.30
CA ASP A 112 0.63 2.61 -7.74
C ASP A 112 1.02 2.08 -6.35
N GLY A 113 1.60 2.97 -5.52
CA GLY A 113 2.10 2.62 -4.20
C GLY A 113 1.04 2.00 -3.29
N ALA A 114 -0.24 2.35 -3.47
CA ALA A 114 -1.35 1.77 -2.74
C ALA A 114 -1.53 0.27 -3.03
N LEU A 115 -1.48 -0.13 -4.32
CA LEU A 115 -1.56 -1.53 -4.73
C LEU A 115 -0.39 -2.34 -4.17
N ARG A 116 0.82 -1.79 -4.26
CA ARG A 116 2.04 -2.45 -3.75
C ARG A 116 1.95 -2.66 -2.24
N TRP A 117 1.56 -1.63 -1.49
CA TRP A 117 1.43 -1.72 -0.02
C TRP A 117 0.32 -2.68 0.41
N ALA A 118 -0.81 -2.73 -0.30
CA ALA A 118 -1.85 -3.73 -0.06
C ALA A 118 -1.37 -5.16 -0.37
N ALA A 119 -0.63 -5.34 -1.48
CA ALA A 119 -0.15 -6.66 -1.91
C ALA A 119 0.90 -7.26 -0.96
N GLY A 120 1.75 -6.42 -0.35
CA GLY A 120 2.69 -6.82 0.70
C GLY A 120 2.10 -6.87 2.11
N GLY A 121 0.85 -6.46 2.28
CA GLY A 121 0.14 -6.50 3.56
C GLY A 121 -0.52 -7.84 3.83
N ASN A 122 -0.87 -8.10 5.10
CA ASN A 122 -1.26 -9.44 5.56
C ASN A 122 -2.65 -9.87 5.06
N ARG A 123 -2.69 -10.58 3.93
CA ARG A 123 -3.91 -11.17 3.32
C ARG A 123 -5.02 -10.15 2.97
N TYR A 124 -4.65 -8.96 2.50
CA TYR A 124 -5.62 -7.93 2.08
C TYR A 124 -6.08 -8.08 0.63
N THR A 125 -6.42 -9.32 0.23
CA THR A 125 -6.77 -9.67 -1.15
C THR A 125 -7.97 -8.87 -1.66
N GLU A 126 -8.93 -8.54 -0.79
CA GLU A 126 -10.09 -7.72 -1.17
C GLU A 126 -9.71 -6.25 -1.42
N THR A 127 -8.77 -5.70 -0.66
CA THR A 127 -8.24 -4.35 -0.92
C THR A 127 -7.46 -4.33 -2.24
N VAL A 128 -6.67 -5.37 -2.52
CA VAL A 128 -5.96 -5.52 -3.79
C VAL A 128 -6.95 -5.63 -4.96
N ARG A 129 -8.00 -6.44 -4.82
CA ARG A 129 -9.07 -6.56 -5.82
C ARG A 129 -9.70 -5.21 -6.11
N LEU A 130 -10.09 -4.47 -5.07
CA LEU A 130 -10.69 -3.15 -5.21
C LEU A 130 -9.77 -2.18 -5.96
N LEU A 131 -8.48 -2.14 -5.61
CA LEU A 131 -7.52 -1.25 -6.29
C LEU A 131 -7.37 -1.61 -7.77
N LEU A 132 -7.29 -2.90 -8.11
CA LEU A 132 -7.24 -3.35 -9.51
C LEU A 132 -8.55 -3.06 -10.26
N ASP A 133 -9.71 -3.20 -9.60
CA ASP A 133 -11.02 -2.87 -10.18
C ASP A 133 -11.17 -1.36 -10.44
N GLN A 134 -10.47 -0.53 -9.67
CA GLN A 134 -10.41 0.93 -9.84
C GLN A 134 -9.31 1.38 -10.81
N GLY A 135 -8.60 0.44 -11.46
CA GLY A 135 -7.65 0.73 -12.53
C GLY A 135 -6.19 0.83 -12.12
N ALA A 136 -5.81 0.37 -10.91
CA ALA A 136 -4.39 0.34 -10.52
C ALA A 136 -3.56 -0.52 -11.51
N ASP A 137 -2.37 -0.05 -11.85
CA ASP A 137 -1.45 -0.74 -12.75
C ASP A 137 -0.72 -1.88 -12.02
N VAL A 138 -1.05 -3.12 -12.41
CA VAL A 138 -0.43 -4.34 -11.90
C VAL A 138 1.07 -4.43 -12.24
N HIS A 139 1.52 -3.77 -13.30
CA HIS A 139 2.89 -3.81 -13.81
C HIS A 139 3.81 -2.75 -13.18
N ALA A 140 3.26 -1.85 -12.35
CA ALA A 140 3.98 -0.75 -11.74
C ALA A 140 5.25 -1.21 -11.00
N GLN A 141 6.32 -0.43 -11.16
CA GLN A 141 7.67 -0.71 -10.63
C GLN A 141 8.16 -2.16 -10.88
N ASN A 142 8.04 -2.65 -12.10
CA ASN A 142 8.49 -3.98 -12.52
C ASN A 142 7.79 -5.13 -11.76
N GLU A 143 6.46 -5.15 -11.77
CA GLU A 143 5.66 -6.18 -11.07
C GLU A 143 5.87 -6.17 -9.54
N ALA A 144 6.16 -5.01 -8.94
CA ALA A 144 6.52 -4.93 -7.53
C ALA A 144 5.42 -5.45 -6.60
N ALA A 145 4.15 -5.25 -6.94
CA ALA A 145 3.02 -5.81 -6.20
C ALA A 145 3.08 -7.34 -6.15
N LEU A 146 3.39 -7.97 -7.29
CA LEU A 146 3.50 -9.43 -7.41
C LEU A 146 4.73 -9.95 -6.65
N GLN A 147 5.86 -9.24 -6.72
CA GLN A 147 7.05 -9.55 -5.92
C GLN A 147 6.76 -9.50 -4.42
N TRP A 148 6.07 -8.46 -3.92
CA TRP A 148 5.77 -8.33 -2.50
C TRP A 148 4.73 -9.34 -2.01
N ALA A 149 3.72 -9.65 -2.82
CA ALA A 149 2.77 -10.70 -2.49
C ALA A 149 3.47 -12.07 -2.39
N ALA A 150 4.38 -12.38 -3.33
CA ALA A 150 5.13 -13.62 -3.32
C ALA A 150 6.13 -13.69 -2.15
N SER A 151 6.86 -12.61 -1.86
CA SER A 151 7.84 -12.57 -0.77
C SER A 151 7.21 -12.84 0.60
N ASN A 152 5.94 -12.45 0.77
CA ASN A 152 5.17 -12.67 1.99
C ASN A 152 4.31 -13.95 1.96
N GLY A 153 4.43 -14.77 0.90
CA GLY A 153 3.70 -16.04 0.77
C GLY A 153 2.19 -15.87 0.57
N HIS A 154 1.73 -14.73 0.06
CA HIS A 154 0.30 -14.43 -0.14
C HIS A 154 -0.21 -15.03 -1.46
N ALA A 155 -0.31 -16.35 -1.50
CA ALA A 155 -0.65 -17.12 -2.71
C ALA A 155 -1.98 -16.69 -3.37
N GLU A 156 -3.02 -16.37 -2.58
CA GLU A 156 -4.30 -15.86 -3.11
C GLU A 156 -4.13 -14.52 -3.83
N THR A 157 -3.35 -13.61 -3.25
CA THR A 157 -3.04 -12.31 -3.85
C THR A 157 -2.17 -12.47 -5.11
N VAL A 158 -1.20 -13.39 -5.11
CA VAL A 158 -0.39 -13.69 -6.30
C VAL A 158 -1.28 -14.19 -7.44
N ARG A 159 -2.20 -15.11 -7.18
CA ARG A 159 -3.17 -15.61 -8.17
C ARG A 159 -4.04 -14.47 -8.70
N LEU A 160 -4.59 -13.64 -7.80
CA LEU A 160 -5.39 -12.48 -8.20
C LEU A 160 -4.61 -11.52 -9.11
N LEU A 161 -3.35 -11.22 -8.80
CA LEU A 161 -2.52 -10.33 -9.61
C LEU A 161 -2.24 -10.93 -10.99
N GLN A 162 -2.03 -12.24 -11.09
CA GLN A 162 -1.87 -12.96 -12.36
C GLN A 162 -3.16 -12.95 -13.20
N ASP A 163 -4.30 -13.20 -12.56
CA ASP A 163 -5.62 -13.16 -13.23
C ASP A 163 -5.91 -11.76 -13.81
N ARG A 164 -5.30 -10.72 -13.24
CA ARG A 164 -5.37 -9.33 -13.71
C ARG A 164 -4.21 -8.93 -14.63
N GLY A 165 -3.43 -9.89 -15.10
CA GLY A 165 -2.40 -9.70 -16.13
C GLY A 165 -0.95 -9.63 -15.63
N GLY A 166 -0.70 -9.73 -14.32
CA GLY A 166 0.65 -9.67 -13.75
C GLY A 166 1.57 -10.79 -14.27
N ASP A 167 2.81 -10.42 -14.63
CA ASP A 167 3.77 -11.35 -15.24
C ASP A 167 4.73 -11.93 -14.19
N VAL A 168 4.46 -13.17 -13.79
CA VAL A 168 5.25 -13.93 -12.81
C VAL A 168 6.68 -14.19 -13.29
N HIS A 169 6.87 -14.44 -14.59
CA HIS A 169 8.19 -14.71 -15.14
C HIS A 169 9.05 -13.44 -15.16
N LYS A 170 8.45 -12.29 -15.47
CA LYS A 170 9.11 -10.98 -15.37
C LYS A 170 9.40 -10.63 -13.91
N ALA A 171 8.47 -10.83 -12.99
CA ALA A 171 8.69 -10.64 -11.56
C ALA A 171 9.82 -11.53 -11.04
N LEU A 172 9.89 -12.80 -11.47
CA LEU A 172 10.95 -13.73 -11.10
C LEU A 172 12.31 -13.26 -11.62
N ARG A 173 12.40 -12.85 -12.89
CA ARG A 173 13.64 -12.27 -13.45
C ARG A 173 14.11 -11.06 -12.66
N SER A 174 13.19 -10.17 -12.29
CA SER A 174 13.49 -9.00 -11.46
C SER A 174 13.97 -9.38 -10.06
N ALA A 175 13.32 -10.35 -9.41
CA ALA A 175 13.71 -10.84 -8.09
C ALA A 175 15.10 -11.52 -8.10
N MET A 176 15.42 -12.27 -9.16
CA MET A 176 16.74 -12.87 -9.34
C MET A 176 17.81 -11.78 -9.58
N ALA A 177 17.50 -10.76 -10.38
CA ALA A 177 18.42 -9.64 -10.65
C ALA A 177 18.71 -8.79 -9.40
N SER A 178 17.75 -8.65 -8.49
CA SER A 178 17.91 -7.94 -7.21
C SER A 178 18.49 -8.81 -6.08
N ALA A 179 18.87 -10.05 -6.38
CA ALA A 179 19.34 -11.05 -5.41
C ALA A 179 18.35 -11.34 -4.26
N ASN A 180 17.05 -11.11 -4.48
CA ASN A 180 16.00 -11.40 -3.50
C ASN A 180 15.58 -12.87 -3.58
N GLN A 181 16.41 -13.73 -2.96
CA GLN A 181 16.22 -15.18 -2.92
C GLN A 181 14.84 -15.64 -2.41
N PRO A 182 14.30 -15.14 -1.27
CA PRO A 182 13.00 -15.63 -0.78
C PRO A 182 11.86 -15.35 -1.77
N THR A 183 11.89 -14.18 -2.42
CA THR A 183 10.90 -13.82 -3.44
C THR A 183 11.04 -14.70 -4.68
N ALA A 184 12.27 -14.94 -5.14
CA ALA A 184 12.53 -15.81 -6.28
C ALA A 184 12.08 -17.26 -6.02
N THR A 185 12.29 -17.78 -4.81
CA THR A 185 11.80 -19.12 -4.41
C THR A 185 10.28 -19.18 -4.43
N ALA A 186 9.60 -18.22 -3.78
CA ALA A 186 8.14 -18.19 -3.75
C ALA A 186 7.51 -18.09 -5.15
N LEU A 187 8.11 -17.29 -6.04
CA LEU A 187 7.67 -17.17 -7.42
C LEU A 187 7.92 -18.46 -8.23
N ARG A 188 9.04 -19.15 -8.02
CA ARG A 188 9.31 -20.46 -8.64
C ARG A 188 8.29 -21.51 -8.20
N GLU A 189 7.98 -21.57 -6.92
CA GLU A 189 6.97 -22.48 -6.37
C GLU A 189 5.58 -22.16 -6.95
N ALA A 190 5.22 -20.88 -7.07
CA ALA A 190 3.97 -20.47 -7.68
C ALA A 190 3.86 -20.94 -9.15
N ILE A 191 4.95 -20.87 -9.93
CA ILE A 191 5.01 -21.37 -11.31
C ILE A 191 4.88 -22.89 -11.36
N GLN A 192 5.60 -23.61 -10.48
CA GLN A 192 5.57 -25.08 -10.45
C GLN A 192 4.20 -25.63 -10.08
N ASN A 193 3.54 -25.04 -9.08
CA ASN A 193 2.20 -25.45 -8.66
C ASN A 193 1.14 -25.25 -9.77
N GLN A 194 1.37 -24.33 -10.71
CA GLN A 194 0.49 -24.12 -11.86
C GLN A 194 0.72 -25.17 -12.97
N SER A 195 1.96 -25.55 -13.24
CA SER A 195 2.26 -26.57 -14.25
C SER A 195 1.67 -27.93 -13.86
N GLU A 196 1.73 -28.30 -12.57
CA GLU A 196 1.14 -29.53 -12.05
C GLU A 196 -0.39 -29.52 -12.08
N ALA A 197 -1.03 -28.37 -11.81
CA ALA A 197 -2.48 -28.22 -11.92
C ALA A 197 -2.98 -28.40 -13.37
N THR A 198 -2.18 -28.01 -14.37
CA THR A 198 -2.51 -28.21 -15.79
C THR A 198 -2.27 -29.64 -16.29
N GLN A 199 -1.32 -30.39 -15.73
CA GLN A 199 -1.08 -31.78 -16.12
C GLN A 199 -2.13 -32.75 -15.55
N ASN A 200 -2.69 -32.46 -14.38
CA ASN A 200 -3.70 -33.31 -13.74
C ASN A 200 -5.14 -33.14 -14.27
N GLN A 201 -5.33 -32.30 -15.30
CA GLN A 201 -6.60 -32.12 -16.02
C GLN A 201 -6.58 -32.73 -17.43
N SER A 202 -5.79 -33.80 -17.63
CA SER A 202 -5.83 -34.58 -18.87
C SER A 202 -7.29 -34.99 -19.18
N PRO A 203 -7.80 -34.80 -20.42
CA PRO A 203 -9.18 -35.13 -20.76
C PRO A 203 -9.45 -36.61 -20.48
N PRO A 204 -10.69 -37.00 -20.09
CA PRO A 204 -11.01 -38.40 -19.81
C PRO A 204 -10.59 -39.23 -21.01
N SER A 205 -9.69 -40.17 -20.77
CA SER A 205 -9.20 -41.15 -21.74
C SER A 205 -10.38 -41.68 -22.56
N SER A 206 -10.32 -41.47 -23.87
CA SER A 206 -11.37 -41.83 -24.83
C SER A 206 -11.94 -43.23 -24.53
N PRO A 207 -13.26 -43.44 -24.61
CA PRO A 207 -13.84 -44.74 -24.36
C PRO A 207 -13.22 -45.75 -25.32
N LYS A 208 -12.60 -46.81 -24.77
CA LYS A 208 -12.09 -47.95 -25.55
C LYS A 208 -13.23 -48.48 -26.41
N LEU A 209 -13.15 -48.31 -27.74
CA LEU A 209 -14.03 -49.02 -28.65
C LEU A 209 -13.82 -50.53 -28.45
N PRO A 210 -14.89 -51.33 -28.24
CA PRO A 210 -14.76 -52.78 -28.22
C PRO A 210 -14.25 -53.27 -29.58
N ALA A 211 -13.38 -54.29 -29.54
CA ALA A 211 -12.75 -54.88 -30.71
C ALA A 211 -13.81 -55.35 -31.74
N PRO A 212 -13.52 -55.27 -33.05
CA PRO A 212 -14.47 -55.71 -34.06
C PRO A 212 -14.73 -57.21 -33.93
N LEU A 213 -16.01 -57.59 -33.95
CA LEU A 213 -16.46 -58.97 -34.02
C LEU A 213 -15.90 -59.61 -35.29
N LYS A 214 -15.16 -60.71 -35.13
CA LYS A 214 -14.78 -61.56 -36.26
C LYS A 214 -15.96 -62.48 -36.59
N LEU A 215 -16.51 -62.24 -37.78
CA LEU A 215 -17.46 -63.04 -38.60
C LEU A 215 -18.83 -63.36 -37.97
#